data_AF-A0A401GM70-F1
#
_entry.id   AF-A0A401GM70-F1
#
_cell.length_a   1.000
_cell.length_b   1.000
_cell.length_c   1.000
_cell.angle_alpha   90.00
_cell.angle_beta   90.00
_cell.angle_gamma   90.00
#
_symmetry.space_group_name_H-M   'P 1'
#
loop_
_entity.id
_entity.type
_entity.pdbx_description
1 polymer ?
#
loop_
_entity_poly.entity_id
_entity_poly.type
_entity_poly.pdbx_seq_one_letter_code
_entity_poly.pdbx_strand_id
1 'polypeptide(L)'
;MNMPRVPAAARDPKSTRPATGQRRLSREEERLRYRREVLCLPGPIDAWIQANTSSSTCARARSGSGSGSGSDPRCPLAAEEVCCMLQMQRTRPPAPADGGVFEDPETFTLYLALAGPAGTGDHPSIVRSRRMVLQTYEGWPESLDAPDWAAWRPGQTVAFRQRRVNVAAFLRAAVRSEDIIAPLIDALAFFHV
;
A
#
# COMPACT_ATOMS: atom_id res chain seq x y z
N MET A 1 -49.94 -14.35 75.84
CA MET A 1 -49.20 -13.44 74.94
C MET A 1 -48.82 -14.22 73.70
N ASN A 2 -49.54 -13.99 72.60
CA ASN A 2 -49.41 -14.70 71.33
C ASN A 2 -48.53 -13.85 70.38
N MET A 3 -47.42 -14.39 69.88
CA MET A 3 -46.59 -13.74 68.87
C MET A 3 -47.01 -14.20 67.46
N PRO A 4 -47.17 -13.29 66.49
CA PRO A 4 -47.50 -13.65 65.12
C PRO A 4 -46.28 -14.12 64.33
N ARG A 5 -46.47 -15.18 63.53
CA ARG A 5 -45.52 -15.72 62.55
C ARG A 5 -45.36 -14.75 61.37
N VAL A 6 -44.12 -14.37 61.06
CA VAL A 6 -43.78 -13.60 59.84
C VAL A 6 -43.50 -14.57 58.69
N PRO A 7 -44.08 -14.37 57.49
CA PRO A 7 -43.90 -15.25 56.34
C PRO A 7 -42.55 -15.02 55.62
N ALA A 8 -42.00 -16.10 55.08
CA ALA A 8 -40.74 -16.17 54.36
C ALA A 8 -40.77 -15.35 53.05
N ALA A 9 -39.81 -14.43 52.91
CA ALA A 9 -39.60 -13.64 51.70
C ALA A 9 -39.10 -14.50 50.55
N ALA A 10 -39.74 -14.30 49.40
CA ALA A 10 -39.54 -15.05 48.16
C ALA A 10 -38.22 -14.69 47.46
N ARG A 11 -37.65 -15.74 46.88
CA ARG A 11 -36.43 -15.84 46.05
C ARG A 11 -36.20 -14.69 45.08
N ASP A 12 -34.96 -14.21 45.08
CA ASP A 12 -34.39 -13.33 44.05
C ASP A 12 -34.48 -13.94 42.64
N PRO A 13 -34.88 -13.16 41.61
CA PRO A 13 -34.79 -13.59 40.23
C PRO A 13 -33.32 -13.58 39.77
N LYS A 14 -32.87 -14.73 39.28
CA LYS A 14 -31.60 -14.92 38.56
C LYS A 14 -31.43 -13.81 37.51
N SER A 15 -30.52 -12.88 37.80
CA SER A 15 -30.02 -11.89 36.87
C SER A 15 -29.19 -12.59 35.80
N THR A 16 -29.83 -12.91 34.67
CA THR A 16 -29.17 -13.39 33.47
C THR A 16 -28.46 -12.20 32.83
N ARG A 17 -27.22 -11.92 33.27
CA ARG A 17 -26.33 -10.98 32.58
C ARG A 17 -26.20 -11.44 31.12
N PRO A 18 -26.53 -10.60 30.12
CA PRO A 18 -26.22 -10.93 28.75
C PRO A 18 -24.70 -11.04 28.67
N ALA A 19 -24.21 -12.22 28.29
CA ALA A 19 -22.83 -12.40 27.91
C ALA A 19 -22.63 -11.63 26.60
N THR A 20 -22.41 -10.31 26.72
CA THR A 20 -21.88 -9.49 25.65
C THR A 20 -20.46 -9.98 25.46
N GLY A 21 -20.32 -11.07 24.71
CA GLY A 21 -19.06 -11.65 24.33
C GLY A 21 -18.34 -10.63 23.47
N GLN A 22 -17.57 -9.75 24.11
CA GLN A 22 -16.46 -9.09 23.47
C GLN A 22 -15.61 -10.22 22.90
N ARG A 23 -15.82 -10.51 21.62
CA ARG A 23 -14.93 -11.38 20.85
C ARG A 23 -13.55 -10.84 21.12
N ARG A 24 -12.73 -11.62 21.81
CA ARG A 24 -11.31 -11.32 21.95
C ARG A 24 -10.78 -11.26 20.53
N LEU A 25 -10.55 -10.05 20.04
CA LEU A 25 -9.90 -9.86 18.76
C LEU A 25 -8.56 -10.56 18.86
N SER A 26 -8.18 -11.24 17.80
CA SER A 26 -6.84 -11.78 17.72
C SER A 26 -5.84 -10.64 17.80
N ARG A 27 -4.66 -10.91 18.35
CA ARG A 27 -3.56 -9.92 18.44
C ARG A 27 -3.24 -9.30 17.07
N GLU A 28 -3.43 -10.06 15.99
CA GLU A 28 -3.24 -9.59 14.61
C GLU A 28 -4.32 -8.59 14.18
N GLU A 29 -5.59 -8.86 14.48
CA GLU A 29 -6.70 -7.93 14.20
C GLU A 29 -6.54 -6.61 14.97
N GLU A 30 -6.10 -6.65 16.23
CA GLU A 30 -5.81 -5.44 17.01
C GLU A 30 -4.68 -4.61 16.38
N ARG A 31 -3.62 -5.27 15.90
CA ARG A 31 -2.52 -4.60 15.18
C ARG A 31 -3.02 -3.93 13.91
N LEU A 32 -3.83 -4.62 13.11
CA LEU A 32 -4.39 -4.07 11.87
C LEU A 32 -5.34 -2.91 12.14
N ARG A 33 -6.14 -3.01 13.21
CA ARG A 33 -7.02 -1.94 13.64
C ARG A 33 -6.24 -0.70 14.05
N TYR A 34 -5.17 -0.87 14.83
CA TYR A 34 -4.29 0.23 15.21
C TYR A 34 -3.62 0.88 13.99
N ARG A 35 -3.10 0.08 13.05
CA ARG A 35 -2.53 0.60 11.79
C ARG A 35 -3.53 1.48 11.02
N ARG A 36 -4.79 1.07 10.96
CA ARG A 36 -5.83 1.80 10.24
C ARG A 36 -6.30 3.05 10.98
N GLU A 37 -6.63 2.90 12.25
CA GLU A 37 -7.29 3.95 13.04
C GLU A 37 -6.32 5.01 13.55
N VAL A 38 -5.09 4.62 13.91
CA VAL A 38 -4.11 5.53 14.54
C VAL A 38 -3.05 5.98 13.55
N LEU A 39 -2.56 5.09 12.69
CA LEU A 39 -1.47 5.40 11.75
C LEU A 39 -1.97 5.79 10.36
N CYS A 40 -3.29 5.72 10.11
CA CYS A 40 -3.91 5.99 8.81
C CYS A 40 -3.30 5.15 7.66
N LEU A 41 -2.93 3.91 7.95
CA LEU A 41 -2.39 2.96 6.97
C LEU A 41 -3.48 1.98 6.46
N PRO A 42 -3.44 1.54 5.20
CA PRO A 42 -2.41 1.84 4.18
C PRO A 42 -2.45 3.30 3.73
N GLY A 43 -1.28 3.90 3.50
CA GLY A 43 -1.20 5.24 2.95
C GLY A 43 -1.67 5.30 1.49
N PRO A 44 -1.78 6.50 0.89
CA PRO A 44 -2.24 6.65 -0.50
C PRO A 44 -1.40 5.83 -1.50
N ILE A 45 -0.09 5.73 -1.26
CA ILE A 45 0.85 4.97 -2.09
C ILE A 45 0.59 3.47 -1.95
N ASP A 46 0.50 2.95 -0.72
CA ASP A 46 0.19 1.53 -0.47
C ASP A 46 -1.16 1.14 -1.07
N ALA A 47 -2.19 1.97 -0.88
CA ALA A 47 -3.51 1.73 -1.43
C ALA A 47 -3.50 1.69 -2.97
N TRP A 48 -2.75 2.60 -3.60
CA TRP A 48 -2.57 2.59 -5.05
C TRP A 48 -1.83 1.34 -5.53
N ILE A 49 -0.77 0.92 -4.85
CA ILE A 49 -0.05 -0.32 -5.17
C ILE A 49 -0.99 -1.52 -5.08
N GLN A 50 -1.68 -1.67 -3.94
CA GLN A 50 -2.58 -2.80 -3.69
C GLN A 50 -3.69 -2.90 -4.74
N ALA A 51 -4.28 -1.77 -5.14
CA ALA A 51 -5.33 -1.73 -6.16
C ALA A 51 -4.83 -2.26 -7.53
N ASN A 52 -3.58 -1.97 -7.88
CA ASN A 52 -3.01 -2.36 -9.17
C ASN A 52 -2.39 -3.76 -9.16
N THR A 53 -1.90 -4.23 -8.01
CA THR A 53 -1.32 -5.58 -7.89
C THR A 53 -2.38 -6.66 -7.66
N SER A 54 -3.48 -6.34 -6.94
CA SER A 54 -4.55 -7.30 -6.69
C SER A 54 -5.31 -7.66 -7.98
N SER A 55 -5.37 -6.71 -8.91
CA SER A 55 -6.03 -6.89 -10.21
C SER A 55 -5.21 -7.74 -11.19
N SER A 56 -3.89 -7.87 -10.99
CA SER A 56 -2.98 -8.59 -11.90
C SER A 56 -2.77 -10.07 -11.53
N THR A 57 -3.20 -10.50 -10.33
CA THR A 57 -3.13 -11.91 -9.89
C THR A 57 -4.02 -12.88 -10.66
N CYS A 58 -4.84 -12.42 -11.61
CA CYS A 58 -5.65 -13.29 -12.49
C CYS A 58 -4.86 -13.90 -13.67
N ALA A 59 -3.61 -13.50 -13.93
CA ALA A 59 -2.84 -14.00 -15.08
C ALA A 59 -2.13 -15.36 -14.86
N ARG A 60 -2.36 -16.02 -13.71
CA ARG A 60 -1.72 -17.30 -13.38
C ARG A 60 -2.73 -18.41 -13.01
N ALA A 61 -3.80 -18.54 -13.78
CA ALA A 61 -4.59 -19.77 -13.79
C ALA A 61 -5.31 -20.00 -15.13
N ARG A 62 -4.84 -21.05 -15.83
CA ARG A 62 -5.55 -21.91 -16.78
C ARG A 62 -5.84 -21.36 -18.18
N SER A 63 -5.12 -21.98 -19.13
CA SER A 63 -5.61 -22.31 -20.47
C SER A 63 -7.12 -22.62 -20.46
N GLY A 64 -7.90 -21.77 -21.10
CA GLY A 64 -9.35 -21.95 -21.18
C GLY A 64 -10.05 -20.67 -21.59
N SER A 65 -10.03 -20.39 -22.90
CA SER A 65 -10.97 -19.56 -23.66
C SER A 65 -12.01 -18.81 -22.82
N GLY A 66 -11.67 -17.60 -22.39
CA GLY A 66 -12.59 -16.67 -21.73
C GLY A 66 -12.06 -15.27 -21.89
N SER A 67 -12.80 -14.45 -22.63
CA SER A 67 -12.51 -13.04 -22.93
C SER A 67 -12.38 -12.23 -21.62
N GLY A 68 -11.18 -12.20 -21.06
CA GLY A 68 -10.81 -11.40 -19.91
C GLY A 68 -9.60 -10.58 -20.30
N SER A 69 -9.75 -9.26 -20.28
CA SER A 69 -8.68 -8.28 -20.51
C SER A 69 -7.62 -8.37 -19.40
N GLY A 70 -6.87 -9.46 -19.41
CA GLY A 70 -5.68 -9.63 -18.59
C GLY A 70 -4.55 -8.85 -19.26
N SER A 71 -4.03 -7.85 -18.56
CA SER A 71 -2.95 -6.99 -18.99
C SER A 71 -1.63 -7.78 -19.09
N ASP A 72 -1.45 -8.60 -20.14
CA ASP A 72 -0.16 -9.17 -20.46
C ASP A 72 0.84 -8.00 -20.65
N PRO A 73 1.93 -7.92 -19.86
CA PRO A 73 2.94 -6.87 -19.99
C PRO A 73 3.65 -6.89 -21.36
N ARG A 74 3.47 -7.95 -22.15
CA ARG A 74 3.99 -8.06 -23.52
C ARG A 74 3.05 -7.47 -24.58
N CYS A 75 1.80 -7.19 -24.24
CA CYS A 75 0.89 -6.51 -25.16
C CYS A 75 1.35 -5.06 -25.34
N PRO A 76 1.32 -4.51 -26.56
CA PRO A 76 1.66 -3.11 -26.80
C PRO A 76 0.84 -2.18 -25.90
N LEU A 77 1.48 -1.12 -25.41
CA LEU A 77 0.82 -0.07 -24.65
C LEU A 77 -0.11 0.72 -25.57
N ALA A 78 -1.34 1.00 -25.10
CA ALA A 78 -2.19 1.97 -25.78
C ALA A 78 -1.57 3.38 -25.65
N ALA A 79 -1.91 4.30 -26.54
CA ALA A 79 -1.32 5.64 -26.59
C ALA A 79 -1.51 6.42 -25.26
N GLU A 80 -2.64 6.18 -24.59
CA GLU A 80 -3.04 6.77 -23.32
C GLU A 80 -2.53 6.01 -22.09
N GLU A 81 -1.81 4.90 -22.27
CA GLU A 81 -1.29 4.06 -21.20
C GLU A 81 0.20 4.26 -20.98
N VAL A 82 0.62 3.97 -19.74
CA VAL A 82 2.01 3.86 -19.33
C VAL A 82 2.20 2.59 -18.52
N CYS A 83 3.37 1.99 -18.63
CA CYS A 83 3.83 0.97 -17.71
C CYS A 83 4.46 1.65 -16.50
N CYS A 84 3.86 1.45 -15.33
CA CYS A 84 4.38 1.87 -14.04
C CYS A 84 5.25 0.77 -13.47
N MET A 85 6.50 1.09 -13.15
CA MET A 85 7.45 0.17 -12.53
C MET A 85 7.90 0.73 -11.19
N LEU A 86 7.55 0.02 -10.12
CA LEU A 86 7.92 0.34 -8.75
C LEU A 86 9.09 -0.51 -8.31
N GLN A 87 10.09 0.11 -7.71
CA GLN A 87 11.26 -0.56 -7.19
C GLN A 87 11.57 -0.05 -5.79
N MET A 88 11.69 -0.96 -4.83
CA MET A 88 12.16 -0.62 -3.48
C MET A 88 13.67 -0.84 -3.40
N GLN A 89 14.36 0.15 -2.84
CA GLN A 89 15.77 0.08 -2.50
C GLN A 89 15.94 0.18 -0.98
N ARG A 90 16.72 -0.74 -0.41
CA ARG A 90 17.09 -0.77 1.00
C ARG A 90 18.52 -0.29 1.14
N THR A 91 18.73 0.75 1.94
CA THR A 91 20.04 1.31 2.24
C THR A 91 20.33 1.06 3.72
N ARG A 92 21.45 0.40 3.99
CA ARG A 92 21.92 0.20 5.36
C ARG A 92 22.83 1.34 5.77
N PRO A 93 22.71 1.83 7.01
CA PRO A 93 23.71 2.72 7.57
C PRO A 93 25.07 2.02 7.59
N PRO A 94 26.18 2.76 7.43
CA PRO A 94 27.52 2.20 7.55
C PRO A 94 27.71 1.59 8.94
N ALA A 95 28.38 0.44 9.02
CA ALA A 95 28.64 -0.20 10.31
C ALA A 95 29.45 0.75 11.21
N PRO A 96 29.09 0.89 12.49
CA PRO A 96 29.81 1.75 13.41
C PRO A 96 31.26 1.24 13.57
N ALA A 97 32.22 2.15 13.43
CA ALA A 97 33.65 1.80 13.48
C ALA A 97 34.06 1.16 14.82
N ASP A 98 33.35 1.50 15.90
CA ASP A 98 33.68 1.10 17.26
C ASP A 98 32.92 -0.15 17.75
N GLY A 99 32.22 -0.86 16.86
CA GLY A 99 31.44 -2.05 17.26
C GLY A 99 30.29 -1.73 18.22
N GLY A 100 29.67 -0.56 18.05
CA GLY A 100 28.55 -0.11 18.87
C GLY A 100 27.43 -1.14 18.95
N VAL A 101 26.83 -1.30 20.13
CA VAL A 101 25.72 -2.24 20.40
C VAL A 101 24.40 -1.78 19.78
N PHE A 102 24.31 -0.51 19.38
CA PHE A 102 23.12 0.07 18.78
C PHE A 102 23.22 0.04 17.26
N GLU A 103 22.26 -0.63 16.63
CA GLU A 103 22.08 -0.62 15.18
C GLU A 103 21.19 0.55 14.79
N ASP A 104 21.69 1.41 13.90
CA ASP A 104 20.88 2.46 13.30
C ASP A 104 19.79 1.83 12.40
N PRO A 105 18.58 2.42 12.35
CA PRO A 105 17.52 1.91 11.50
C PRO A 105 17.90 2.00 10.03
N GLU A 106 17.31 1.13 9.22
CA GLU A 106 17.54 1.13 7.78
C GLU A 106 16.65 2.13 7.07
N THR A 107 17.09 2.59 5.89
CA THR A 107 16.30 3.46 5.04
C THR A 107 15.78 2.69 3.83
N PHE A 108 14.46 2.71 3.63
CA PHE A 108 13.76 2.12 2.50
C PHE A 108 13.26 3.23 1.58
N THR A 109 13.64 3.20 0.31
CA THR A 109 13.22 4.20 -0.68
C THR A 109 12.44 3.52 -1.81
N LEU A 110 11.21 3.95 -1.99
CA LEU A 110 10.36 3.50 -3.09
C LEU A 110 10.53 4.42 -4.30
N TYR A 111 10.91 3.84 -5.43
CA TYR A 111 11.04 4.53 -6.70
C TYR A 111 9.89 4.18 -7.64
N LEU A 112 9.41 5.15 -8.41
CA LEU A 112 8.57 4.95 -9.59
C LEU A 112 9.36 5.29 -10.85
N ALA A 113 9.31 4.39 -11.82
CA ALA A 113 9.70 4.62 -13.19
C ALA A 113 8.49 4.44 -14.10
N LEU A 114 8.37 5.29 -15.12
CA LEU A 114 7.31 5.22 -16.11
C LEU A 114 7.92 4.90 -17.47
N ALA A 115 7.23 4.06 -18.24
CA ALA A 115 7.56 3.78 -19.64
C ALA A 115 6.30 3.95 -20.50
N GLY A 116 6.42 4.76 -21.55
CA GLY A 116 5.37 4.95 -22.54
C GLY A 116 5.44 3.93 -23.70
N PRO A 117 4.47 3.95 -24.62
CA PRO A 117 4.49 3.14 -25.83
C PRO A 117 5.74 3.46 -26.68
N ALA A 118 6.39 2.41 -27.16
CA ALA A 118 7.55 2.56 -28.04
C ALA A 118 7.11 3.16 -29.39
N GLY A 119 7.74 4.25 -29.82
CA GLY A 119 7.61 4.78 -31.19
C GLY A 119 6.62 5.93 -31.39
N THR A 120 5.77 6.23 -30.40
CA THR A 120 5.17 7.56 -30.30
C THR A 120 6.26 8.51 -29.86
N GLY A 121 6.39 9.69 -30.46
CA GLY A 121 7.31 10.75 -30.04
C GLY A 121 6.97 11.29 -28.66
N ASP A 122 6.99 10.41 -27.66
CA ASP A 122 6.62 10.66 -26.28
C ASP A 122 7.50 11.76 -25.73
N HIS A 123 6.92 12.54 -24.83
CA HIS A 123 7.62 13.64 -24.19
C HIS A 123 8.95 13.13 -23.61
N PRO A 124 10.07 13.87 -23.76
CA PRO A 124 11.39 13.43 -23.30
C PRO A 124 11.44 13.08 -21.81
N SER A 125 10.51 13.63 -21.02
CA SER A 125 10.31 13.30 -19.60
C SER A 125 9.81 11.87 -19.33
N ILE A 126 9.11 11.25 -20.30
CA ILE A 126 8.60 9.87 -20.22
C ILE A 126 9.59 8.92 -20.90
N VAL A 127 10.19 9.32 -22.03
CA VAL A 127 11.14 8.48 -22.79
C VAL A 127 12.44 8.24 -22.04
N ARG A 128 12.94 9.24 -21.31
CA ARG A 128 14.00 9.03 -20.32
C ARG A 128 13.33 8.49 -19.08
N SER A 129 13.34 7.17 -18.90
CA SER A 129 12.91 6.48 -17.68
C SER A 129 13.59 7.08 -16.43
N ARG A 130 13.07 8.19 -15.92
CA ARG A 130 13.57 8.88 -14.73
C ARG A 130 12.91 8.18 -13.56
N ARG A 131 13.70 7.39 -12.83
CA ARG A 131 13.32 6.93 -11.49
C ARG A 131 13.10 8.16 -10.61
N MET A 132 11.91 8.30 -10.07
CA MET A 132 11.60 9.32 -9.07
C MET A 132 11.29 8.67 -7.73
N VAL A 133 11.64 9.35 -6.65
CA VAL A 133 11.32 8.89 -5.29
C VAL A 133 9.85 9.18 -5.02
N LEU A 134 9.06 8.14 -4.75
CA LEU A 134 7.69 8.30 -4.28
C LEU A 134 7.63 8.49 -2.76
N GLN A 135 8.40 7.70 -2.02
CA GLN A 135 8.38 7.70 -0.58
C GLN A 135 9.70 7.16 -0.01
N THR A 136 10.05 7.67 1.17
CA THR A 136 11.13 7.13 2.00
C THR A 136 10.54 6.73 3.36
N TYR A 137 10.95 5.58 3.87
CA TYR A 137 10.63 5.08 5.20
C TYR A 137 11.95 4.75 5.92
N GLU A 138 12.11 5.26 7.14
CA GLU A 138 13.25 4.97 7.99
C GLU A 138 12.76 4.18 9.20
N GLY A 139 13.29 2.98 9.40
CA GLY A 139 12.82 2.10 10.46
C GLY A 139 13.08 0.63 10.18
N TRP A 140 12.21 -0.21 10.74
CA TRP A 140 12.29 -1.67 10.62
C TRP A 140 11.11 -2.16 9.77
N PRO A 141 11.31 -3.06 8.79
CA PRO A 141 10.23 -3.50 7.91
C PRO A 141 9.14 -4.30 8.64
N GLU A 142 9.42 -4.83 9.84
CA GLU A 142 8.47 -5.51 10.71
C GLU A 142 7.71 -4.56 11.65
N SER A 143 8.05 -3.27 11.65
CA SER A 143 7.40 -2.28 12.50
C SER A 143 5.93 -2.10 12.12
N LEU A 144 5.11 -1.72 13.09
CA LEU A 144 3.67 -1.51 12.88
C LEU A 144 3.38 -0.37 11.90
N ASP A 145 4.22 0.64 11.88
CA ASP A 145 4.11 1.82 11.03
C ASP A 145 4.82 1.65 9.69
N ALA A 146 5.51 0.52 9.46
CA ALA A 146 6.14 0.26 8.17
C ALA A 146 5.09 0.19 7.07
N PRO A 147 5.29 0.86 5.92
CA PRO A 147 4.43 0.67 4.77
C PRO A 147 4.62 -0.74 4.21
N ASP A 148 3.60 -1.27 3.54
CA ASP A 148 3.63 -2.67 3.12
C ASP A 148 4.73 -2.94 2.08
N TRP A 149 5.11 -1.91 1.31
CA TRP A 149 6.21 -2.00 0.35
C TRP A 149 7.61 -2.05 1.00
N ALA A 150 7.76 -1.66 2.28
CA ALA A 150 9.05 -1.79 2.97
C ALA A 150 9.41 -3.26 3.25
N ALA A 151 8.41 -4.14 3.34
CA ALA A 151 8.60 -5.58 3.51
C ALA A 151 8.94 -6.32 2.19
N TRP A 152 9.05 -5.61 1.06
CA TRP A 152 9.47 -6.22 -0.21
C TRP A 152 10.89 -6.78 -0.12
N ARG A 153 11.17 -7.80 -0.94
CA ARG A 153 12.54 -8.31 -1.04
C ARG A 153 13.45 -7.23 -1.66
N PRO A 154 14.72 -7.09 -1.24
CA PRO A 154 15.65 -6.19 -1.89
C PRO A 154 15.71 -6.45 -3.40
N GLY A 155 15.56 -5.40 -4.20
CA GLY A 155 15.52 -5.49 -5.68
C GLY A 155 14.19 -5.97 -6.26
N GLN A 156 13.20 -6.31 -5.43
CA GLN A 156 11.85 -6.63 -5.90
C GLN A 156 11.28 -5.44 -6.67
N THR A 157 10.73 -5.76 -7.84
CA THR A 157 10.12 -4.80 -8.74
C THR A 157 8.67 -5.22 -8.98
N VAL A 158 7.76 -4.25 -8.93
CA VAL A 158 6.34 -4.44 -9.24
C VAL A 158 6.02 -3.61 -10.47
N ALA A 159 5.45 -4.22 -11.50
CA ALA A 159 5.07 -3.52 -12.71
C ALA A 159 3.59 -3.72 -13.01
N PHE A 160 2.93 -2.66 -13.44
CA PHE A 160 1.53 -2.69 -13.88
C PHE A 160 1.27 -1.58 -14.90
N ARG A 161 0.18 -1.72 -15.67
CA ARG A 161 -0.24 -0.75 -16.68
C ARG A 161 -1.30 0.17 -16.10
N GLN A 162 -1.22 1.45 -16.42
CA GLN A 162 -2.18 2.45 -15.95
C GLN A 162 -2.41 3.49 -17.05
N ARG A 163 -3.61 4.07 -17.09
CA ARG A 163 -3.87 5.27 -17.90
C ARG A 163 -3.04 6.45 -17.37
N ARG A 164 -2.46 7.23 -18.27
CA ARG A 164 -1.64 8.42 -17.97
C ARG A 164 -2.36 9.40 -17.02
N VAL A 165 -3.64 9.67 -17.29
CA VAL A 165 -4.47 10.56 -16.46
C VAL A 165 -4.62 10.07 -15.01
N ASN A 166 -4.71 8.74 -14.81
CA ASN A 166 -4.82 8.16 -13.48
C ASN A 166 -3.49 8.24 -12.72
N VAL A 167 -2.36 8.06 -13.43
CA VAL A 167 -1.03 8.25 -12.84
C VAL A 167 -0.82 9.72 -12.46
N ALA A 168 -1.16 10.66 -13.34
CA ALA A 168 -1.06 12.08 -13.05
C ALA A 168 -1.90 12.49 -11.83
N ALA A 169 -3.15 12.03 -11.75
CA ALA A 169 -4.03 12.29 -10.60
C ALA A 169 -3.46 11.70 -9.30
N PHE A 170 -2.93 10.47 -9.36
CA PHE A 170 -2.27 9.84 -8.21
C PHE A 170 -1.05 10.66 -7.76
N LEU A 171 -0.16 11.06 -8.68
CA LEU A 171 1.05 11.81 -8.33
C LEU A 171 0.73 13.15 -7.69
N ARG A 172 -0.28 13.87 -8.18
CA ARG A 172 -0.78 15.11 -7.55
C ARG A 172 -1.26 14.88 -6.12
N ALA A 173 -1.95 13.76 -5.86
CA ALA A 173 -2.51 13.47 -4.55
C ALA A 173 -1.48 12.93 -3.55
N ALA A 174 -0.50 12.14 -4.01
CA ALA A 174 0.38 11.35 -3.15
C ALA A 174 1.74 12.00 -2.88
N VAL A 175 2.26 12.81 -3.79
CA VAL A 175 3.62 13.36 -3.70
C VAL A 175 3.56 14.83 -3.29
N ARG A 176 4.21 15.16 -2.17
CA ARG A 176 4.17 16.51 -1.57
C ARG A 176 5.05 17.55 -2.27
N SER A 177 6.05 17.12 -3.04
CA SER A 177 7.00 18.02 -3.71
C SER A 177 6.58 18.21 -5.17
N GLU A 178 5.69 19.16 -5.42
CA GLU A 178 5.16 19.43 -6.76
C GLU A 178 6.25 19.91 -7.72
N ASP A 179 7.22 20.72 -7.28
CA ASP A 179 8.23 21.34 -8.16
C ASP A 179 9.05 20.34 -8.98
N ILE A 180 9.33 19.17 -8.41
CA ILE A 180 10.16 18.13 -9.05
C ILE A 180 9.33 17.32 -10.05
N ILE A 181 8.04 17.13 -9.77
CA ILE A 181 7.16 16.22 -10.53
C ILE A 181 6.18 16.94 -11.45
N ALA A 182 6.00 18.26 -11.32
CA ALA A 182 5.07 19.05 -12.12
C ALA A 182 5.29 18.84 -13.63
N PRO A 183 6.54 18.88 -14.17
CA PRO A 183 6.76 18.62 -15.59
C PRO A 183 6.35 17.22 -16.03
N LEU A 184 6.42 16.24 -15.12
CA LEU A 184 5.98 14.87 -15.40
C LEU A 184 4.45 14.77 -15.38
N ILE A 185 3.82 15.37 -14.37
CA ILE A 185 2.36 15.45 -14.26
C ILE A 185 1.77 16.11 -15.51
N ASP A 186 2.35 17.21 -15.96
CA ASP A 186 1.92 17.93 -17.15
C ASP A 186 2.10 17.08 -18.40
N ALA A 187 3.26 16.42 -18.56
CA ALA A 187 3.50 15.51 -19.67
C ALA A 187 2.51 14.33 -19.72
N LEU A 188 2.07 13.82 -18.56
CA LEU A 188 1.05 12.78 -18.46
C LEU A 188 -0.36 13.30 -18.78
N ALA A 189 -0.64 14.58 -18.50
CA ALA A 189 -1.95 15.19 -18.70
C ALA A 189 -2.16 15.73 -20.13
N PHE A 190 -1.09 16.11 -20.84
CA PHE A 190 -1.18 16.84 -22.11
C PHE A 190 -1.56 15.96 -23.33
N PHE A 191 -1.64 14.63 -23.19
CA PHE A 191 -2.05 13.74 -24.29
C PHE A 191 -3.57 13.74 -24.46
N HIS A 192 -4.09 14.79 -25.09
CA HIS A 192 -5.39 14.78 -25.76
C HIS A 192 -5.16 14.54 -27.26
N VAL A 193 -5.57 13.37 -27.73
CA VAL A 193 -5.75 13.08 -29.16
C VAL A 193 -7.15 13.52 -29.56
#